data_AF-A0A1V0P3A5-F1
#
_entry.id   AF-A0A1V0P3A5-F1
#
_cell.length_a   1.000
_cell.length_b   1.000
_cell.length_c   1.000
_cell.angle_alpha   90.00
_cell.angle_beta   90.00
_cell.angle_gamma   90.00
#
_symmetry.space_group_name_H-M   'P 1'
#
loop_
_entity.id
_entity.type
_entity.pdbx_description
1 polymer ?
#
loop_
_entity_poly.entity_id
_entity_poly.type
_entity_poly.pdbx_seq_one_letter_code
_entity_poly.pdbx_strand_id
1 'polypeptide(L)' 'MKTIIIEQWENEHYPLGRIKKQKLAEKTEHEIIFILNRMAQMPAIVRFGEASEV' A
#
# COMPACT_ATOMS: atom_id res chain seq x y z
N MET A 1 -14.09 -7.71 -6.17
CA MET A 1 -14.02 -7.42 -4.73
C MET A 1 -12.61 -6.95 -4.33
N LYS A 2 -11.55 -7.73 -4.54
CA LYS A 2 -10.15 -7.32 -4.28
C LYS A 2 -9.73 -5.94 -4.83
N THR A 3 -10.11 -5.62 -6.07
CA THR A 3 -9.79 -4.32 -6.69
C THR A 3 -10.42 -3.14 -5.95
N ILE A 4 -11.65 -3.31 -5.44
CA ILE A 4 -12.39 -2.28 -4.68
C ILE A 4 -11.67 -1.97 -3.36
N ILE A 5 -11.15 -2.98 -2.67
CA ILE A 5 -10.38 -2.80 -1.42
C ILE A 5 -9.13 -1.96 -1.68
N ILE A 6 -8.42 -2.24 -2.78
CA ILE A 6 -7.21 -1.49 -3.15
C ILE A 6 -7.56 -0.04 -3.52
N GLU A 7 -8.59 0.16 -4.34
CA GLU A 7 -9.03 1.50 -4.76
C GLU A 7 -9.51 2.35 -3.58
N GLN A 8 -10.28 1.77 -2.64
CA GLN A 8 -10.71 2.45 -1.42
C GLN A 8 -9.51 2.88 -0.58
N TRP A 9 -8.53 1.99 -0.40
CA TRP A 9 -7.33 2.32 0.35
C TRP A 9 -6.48 3.41 -0.34
N GLU A 10 -6.34 3.36 -1.67
CA GLU A 10 -5.63 4.37 -2.46
C GLU A 10 -6.28 5.77 -2.32
N ASN A 11 -7.61 5.85 -2.27
CA ASN A 11 -8.35 7.10 -2.07
C ASN A 11 -8.10 7.73 -0.69
N GLU A 12 -7.92 6.92 0.34
CA GLU A 12 -7.65 7.40 1.71
C GLU A 12 -6.18 7.73 1.97
N HIS A 13 -5.28 7.16 1.17
CA HIS A 13 -3.83 7.26 1.40
C HIS A 13 -3.10 7.82 0.17
N TYR A 14 -2.51 6.94 -0.64
CA TYR A 14 -1.74 7.31 -1.82
C TYR A 14 -1.82 6.21 -2.86
N PRO A 15 -1.67 6.54 -4.15
CA PRO A 15 -1.71 5.54 -5.21
C PRO A 15 -0.57 4.54 -5.08
N LEU A 16 -0.89 3.28 -5.26
CA LEU A 16 0.06 2.19 -5.35
C LEU A 16 0.54 2.04 -6.80
N GLY A 17 1.84 1.80 -6.95
CA GLY A 17 2.43 1.48 -8.25
C GLY A 17 1.82 0.22 -8.86
N ARG A 18 1.80 0.15 -10.18
CA ARG A 18 1.21 -0.96 -10.96
C ARG A 18 1.69 -2.35 -10.51
N ILE A 19 3.00 -2.51 -10.30
CA ILE A 19 3.59 -3.79 -9.85
C ILE A 19 3.03 -4.19 -8.48
N LYS A 20 2.88 -3.23 -7.56
CA LYS A 20 2.38 -3.49 -6.21
C LYS A 20 0.91 -3.90 -6.24
N LYS A 21 0.11 -3.27 -7.10
CA LYS A 21 -1.29 -3.68 -7.32
C LYS A 21 -1.42 -5.09 -7.90
N GLN A 22 -0.57 -5.46 -8.87
CA GLN A 22 -0.54 -6.82 -9.41
C GLN A 22 -0.21 -7.85 -8.32
N LYS A 23 0.83 -7.60 -7.52
CA LYS A 23 1.19 -8.46 -6.38
C LYS A 23 0.07 -8.57 -5.34
N LEU A 24 -0.67 -7.50 -5.08
CA LEU A 24 -1.83 -7.54 -4.17
C LEU A 24 -3.01 -8.30 -4.79
N ALA A 25 -3.23 -8.22 -6.11
CA ALA A 25 -4.32 -8.95 -6.77
C ALA A 25 -4.16 -10.47 -6.69
N GLU A 26 -2.92 -10.97 -6.64
CA GLU A 26 -2.58 -12.39 -6.47
C GLU A 26 -2.81 -12.90 -5.03
N LYS A 27 -3.01 -12.01 -4.05
CA LYS A 27 -3.21 -12.33 -2.63
C LYS A 27 -4.66 -12.61 -2.30
N THR A 28 -4.91 -13.27 -1.16
CA THR A 28 -6.27 -13.36 -0.59
C THR A 28 -6.73 -12.01 -0.04
N GLU A 29 -8.05 -11.80 0.12
CA GLU A 29 -8.59 -10.52 0.63
C GLU A 29 -8.05 -10.17 2.02
N HIS A 30 -7.96 -11.16 2.92
CA HIS A 30 -7.39 -10.99 4.25
C HIS A 30 -5.93 -10.56 4.21
N GLU A 31 -5.11 -11.16 3.34
CA GLU A 31 -3.72 -10.75 3.16
C GLU A 31 -3.60 -9.32 2.60
N ILE A 32 -4.46 -8.95 1.66
CA ILE A 32 -4.50 -7.58 1.10
C ILE A 32 -4.75 -6.58 2.23
N ILE A 33 -5.81 -6.78 3.03
CA ILE A 33 -6.16 -5.90 4.15
C ILE A 33 -5.00 -5.81 5.14
N PHE A 34 -4.38 -6.94 5.49
CA PHE A 34 -3.24 -6.98 6.40
C PHE A 34 -2.05 -6.15 5.88
N ILE A 35 -1.69 -6.32 4.60
CA ILE A 35 -0.57 -5.60 3.98
C ILE A 35 -0.87 -4.09 3.92
N LEU A 36 -2.07 -3.71 3.51
CA LEU A 36 -2.49 -2.32 3.40
C LEU A 36 -2.51 -1.62 4.77
N ASN A 37 -2.99 -2.29 5.82
CA ASN A 37 -2.95 -1.77 7.19
C ASN A 37 -1.52 -1.57 7.71
N ARG A 38 -0.62 -2.54 7.45
CA ARG A 38 0.82 -2.40 7.76
C ARG A 38 1.42 -1.21 7.03
N MET A 39 1.08 -1.03 5.75
CA MET A 39 1.54 0.10 4.97
C MET A 39 1.06 1.42 5.55
N ALA A 40 -0.22 1.54 5.94
CA ALA A 40 -0.81 2.74 6.54
C ALA A 40 -0.14 3.15 7.86
N GLN A 41 0.39 2.19 8.62
CA GLN A 41 1.12 2.44 9.87
C GLN A 41 2.62 2.70 9.67
N MET A 42 3.13 2.49 8.45
CA MET A 42 4.56 2.64 8.16
C MET A 42 4.98 4.12 8.15
N PRO A 43 6.00 4.54 8.91
CA PRO A 43 6.44 5.93 8.95
C PRO A 43 6.84 6.46 7.56
N ALA A 44 6.56 7.74 7.29
CA ALA A 44 6.87 8.37 6.01
C ALA A 44 8.37 8.28 5.66
N ILE A 45 9.23 8.36 6.67
CA ILE A 45 10.70 8.16 6.58
C ILE A 45 11.06 6.83 5.90
N VAL A 46 10.34 5.76 6.22
CA VAL A 46 10.58 4.43 5.63
C VAL A 46 9.92 4.30 4.25
N ARG A 47 8.83 5.05 4.00
CA ARG A 47 8.09 5.00 2.72
C ARG A 47 8.77 5.77 1.60
N PHE A 48 9.38 6.91 1.91
CA PHE A 48 9.95 7.81 0.90
C PHE A 48 11.48 7.88 0.93
N GLY A 49 12.11 7.17 1.88
CA GLY A 49 13.51 7.38 2.21
C GLY A 49 13.65 8.71 2.93
N GLU A 50 14.44 8.73 4.01
CA GLU A 50 14.92 10.01 4.52
C GLU A 50 15.56 10.79 3.38
N ALA A 51 15.28 12.10 3.35
CA ALA A 51 16.20 13.08 2.82
C ALA A 51 17.52 12.92 3.59
N SER A 52 18.34 11.97 3.17
CA SER A 52 19.76 12.00 3.48
C SER A 52 20.32 13.06 2.54
N GLU A 53 20.49 14.27 3.08
CA GLU A 53 21.76 15.01 3.08
C GLU A 53 21.53 16.47 3.54
N VAL A 54 22.37 16.86 4.52
CA VAL A 54 22.68 18.18 5.13
C VAL A 54 21.63 18.94 5.94
#